data_AF-T0T4K7-F1
#
_entry.id   AF-T0T4K7-F1
#
_cell.length_a   1.000
_cell.length_b   1.000
_cell.length_c   1.000
_cell.angle_alpha   90.00
_cell.angle_beta   90.00
_cell.angle_gamma   90.00
#
_symmetry.space_group_name_H-M   'P 1'
#
loop_
_entity.id
_entity.type
_entity.pdbx_description
1 polymer ?
#
loop_
_entity_poly.entity_id
_entity_poly.type
_entity_poly.pdbx_seq_one_letter_code
_entity_poly.pdbx_strand_id
1 'polypeptide(L)'
;MKKLLKLLLFIPTLGFSCDQYNIVFESLKEIPIVKSGKVEKLELWGELPAQLNINDYEMLDLRVRAKSEGELAYKVMLLKNKKVLSSTEVKAKKSFANIGRGFGTQFQKARDEGATKLKIEVMFDKNKKCKKEVKLWPGD
;
A
#
# COMPACT_ATOMS: atom_id res chain seq x y z
N MET A 1 -12.13 -50.55 -16.01
CA MET A 1 -11.67 -49.51 -15.05
C MET A 1 -11.88 -48.15 -15.69
N LYS A 2 -12.84 -47.34 -15.21
CA LYS A 2 -13.18 -46.03 -15.77
C LYS A 2 -12.19 -44.99 -15.24
N LYS A 3 -11.27 -44.51 -16.08
CA LYS A 3 -10.40 -43.38 -15.73
C LYS A 3 -11.20 -42.08 -15.93
N LEU A 4 -11.66 -41.48 -14.82
CA LEU A 4 -12.17 -40.11 -14.82
C LEU A 4 -11.00 -39.15 -15.06
N LEU A 5 -10.93 -38.60 -16.27
CA LEU A 5 -10.04 -37.50 -16.61
C LEU A 5 -10.64 -36.22 -15.98
N LYS A 6 -10.17 -35.84 -14.79
CA LYS A 6 -10.48 -34.52 -14.22
C LYS A 6 -9.71 -33.47 -15.01
N LEU A 7 -10.39 -32.85 -15.97
CA LEU A 7 -9.93 -31.65 -16.66
C LEU A 7 -9.97 -30.49 -15.64
N LEU A 8 -8.84 -30.24 -14.98
CA LEU A 8 -8.63 -29.03 -14.18
C LEU A 8 -8.53 -27.85 -15.16
N LEU A 9 -9.67 -27.19 -15.39
CA LEU A 9 -9.73 -25.85 -15.96
C LEU A 9 -8.99 -24.90 -15.00
N PHE A 10 -7.68 -24.77 -15.17
CA PHE A 10 -6.93 -23.63 -14.69
C PHE A 10 -7.45 -22.42 -15.47
N ILE A 11 -8.38 -21.68 -14.88
CA ILE A 11 -8.65 -20.31 -15.27
C ILE A 11 -7.50 -19.50 -14.66
N PRO A 12 -6.49 -19.05 -15.43
CA PRO A 12 -5.59 -18.03 -14.91
C PRO A 12 -6.47 -16.80 -14.69
N THR A 13 -6.82 -16.52 -13.44
CA THR A 13 -7.22 -15.16 -13.08
C THR A 13 -6.04 -14.29 -13.50
N LEU A 14 -6.17 -13.59 -14.63
CA LEU A 14 -5.19 -12.62 -15.12
C LEU A 14 -4.97 -11.62 -13.98
N GLY A 15 -3.94 -11.92 -13.18
CA GLY A 15 -3.45 -11.07 -12.11
C GLY A 15 -2.89 -9.85 -12.81
N PHE A 16 -3.68 -8.79 -12.82
CA PHE A 16 -3.31 -7.54 -13.40
C PHE A 16 -2.06 -7.00 -12.69
N SER A 17 -0.92 -6.90 -13.39
CA SER A 17 0.29 -6.35 -12.78
C SER A 17 0.15 -4.83 -12.68
N CYS A 18 0.55 -4.28 -11.53
CA CYS A 18 0.60 -2.83 -11.30
C CYS A 18 1.39 -2.10 -12.40
N ASP A 19 2.33 -2.82 -13.02
CA ASP A 19 3.27 -2.32 -14.04
C ASP A 19 2.59 -1.95 -15.37
N GLN A 20 1.54 -2.67 -15.78
CA GLN A 20 0.87 -2.42 -17.07
C GLN A 20 0.25 -1.02 -17.14
N TYR A 21 -0.10 -0.43 -16.00
CA TYR A 21 -0.69 0.92 -15.87
C TYR A 21 0.22 1.87 -15.11
N ASN A 22 1.45 1.41 -14.84
CA ASN A 22 2.44 2.12 -14.05
C ASN A 22 1.83 2.72 -12.78
N ILE A 23 1.03 1.93 -12.05
CA ILE A 23 0.56 2.34 -10.73
C ILE A 23 1.75 2.24 -9.79
N VAL A 24 2.22 3.39 -9.31
CA VAL A 24 3.36 3.48 -8.40
C VAL A 24 2.82 3.68 -6.98
N PHE A 25 3.35 2.89 -6.06
CA PHE A 25 3.13 3.02 -4.63
C PHE A 25 4.36 3.68 -4.02
N GLU A 26 4.15 4.77 -3.30
CA GLU A 26 5.23 5.56 -2.72
C GLU A 26 4.97 5.78 -1.23
N SER A 27 6.05 5.84 -0.46
CA SER A 27 6.04 6.28 0.94
C SER A 27 6.86 7.55 1.07
N LEU A 28 6.43 8.45 1.95
CA LEU A 28 7.21 9.60 2.36
C LEU A 28 8.40 9.13 3.22
N LYS A 29 9.59 9.62 2.89
CA LYS A 29 10.81 9.47 3.68
C LYS A 29 11.21 10.84 4.17
N GLU A 30 11.39 10.96 5.48
CA GLU A 30 11.97 12.15 6.09
C GLU A 30 13.45 11.90 6.34
N ILE A 31 14.31 12.72 5.74
CA ILE A 31 15.76 12.64 5.91
C ILE A 31 16.21 13.85 6.73
N PRO A 32 16.85 13.66 7.90
CA PRO A 32 17.40 14.78 8.64
C PRO A 32 18.54 15.41 7.85
N ILE A 33 18.50 16.73 7.69
CA ILE A 33 19.55 17.53 7.04
C ILE A 33 19.98 18.66 7.97
N VAL A 34 21.23 19.10 7.84
CA VAL A 34 21.71 20.30 8.56
C VAL A 34 21.75 21.47 7.61
N LYS A 35 20.98 22.51 7.90
CA LYS A 35 20.94 23.74 7.12
C LYS A 35 21.16 24.92 8.05
N SER A 36 22.20 25.72 7.77
CA SER A 36 22.55 26.90 8.57
C SER A 36 22.65 26.63 10.08
N GLY A 37 23.22 25.47 10.46
CA GLY A 37 23.39 25.08 11.87
C GLY A 37 22.14 24.55 12.56
N LYS A 38 21.01 24.38 11.85
CA LYS A 38 19.77 23.77 12.38
C LYS A 38 19.52 22.41 11.72
N VAL A 39 18.97 21.47 12.49
CA VAL A 39 18.46 20.21 11.95
C VAL A 39 17.07 20.46 11.36
N GLU A 40 16.94 20.24 10.06
CA GLU A 40 15.68 20.26 9.32
C GLU A 40 15.36 18.86 8.80
N LYS A 41 14.12 18.63 8.35
CA LYS A 41 13.70 17.38 7.71
C LYS A 41 13.46 17.63 6.22
N LEU A 42 14.18 16.91 5.36
CA LEU A 42 13.91 16.86 3.93
C LEU A 42 12.87 15.76 3.65
N GLU A 43 11.74 16.16 3.06
CA GLU A 43 10.66 15.26 2.67
C GLU A 43 10.85 14.76 1.23
N LEU A 44 11.02 13.44 1.04
CA LEU A 44 11.13 12.82 -0.28
C LEU A 44 10.15 11.66 -0.45
N TRP A 45 9.46 11.61 -1.58
CA TRP A 45 8.65 10.45 -1.96
C TRP A 45 9.55 9.42 -2.65
N GLY A 46 9.56 8.19 -2.12
CA GLY A 46 10.27 7.06 -2.70
C GLY A 46 9.35 5.85 -2.85
N GLU A 47 9.80 4.84 -3.60
CA GLU A 47 9.06 3.59 -3.74
C GLU A 47 8.72 2.98 -2.38
N LEU A 48 7.47 2.53 -2.22
CA LEU A 48 7.02 1.79 -1.04
C LEU A 48 7.71 0.42 -1.02
N PRO A 49 8.59 0.15 -0.04
CA PRO A 49 9.31 -1.12 0.03
C PRO A 49 8.35 -2.28 0.35
N ALA A 50 8.82 -3.50 0.10
CA ALA A 50 8.07 -4.72 0.46
C ALA A 50 8.02 -4.98 1.98
N GLN A 51 8.88 -4.32 2.74
CA GLN A 51 8.98 -4.44 4.19
C GLN A 51 9.32 -3.09 4.81
N LEU A 52 8.70 -2.82 5.95
CA LEU A 52 8.91 -1.68 6.83
C LEU A 52 8.97 -2.21 8.26
N ASN A 53 9.75 -1.57 9.13
CA ASN A 53 9.61 -1.74 10.56
C ASN A 53 8.65 -0.65 11.06
N ILE A 54 7.46 -1.03 11.51
CA ILE A 54 6.40 -0.10 11.90
C ILE A 54 6.80 0.82 13.06
N ASN A 55 7.76 0.40 13.88
CA ASN A 55 8.26 1.18 15.02
C ASN A 55 9.13 2.37 14.60
N ASP A 56 9.66 2.36 13.36
CA ASP A 56 10.47 3.45 12.83
C ASP A 56 9.59 4.64 12.37
N TYR A 57 8.26 4.49 12.42
CA TYR A 57 7.30 5.46 11.93
C TYR A 57 6.42 5.98 13.07
N GLU A 58 6.44 7.29 13.30
CA GLU A 58 5.44 7.97 14.13
C GLU A 58 4.11 8.10 13.36
N MET A 59 4.23 8.51 12.10
CA MET A 59 3.19 8.48 11.08
C MET A 59 3.80 7.84 9.83
N LEU A 60 2.97 7.11 9.10
CA LEU A 60 3.32 6.63 7.78
C LEU A 60 2.58 7.53 6.78
N ASP A 61 3.23 7.97 5.71
CA ASP A 61 2.59 8.74 4.65
C ASP A 61 2.74 7.99 3.34
N LEU A 62 1.62 7.77 2.66
CA LEU A 62 1.53 6.92 1.48
C LEU A 62 0.92 7.71 0.32
N ARG A 63 1.40 7.43 -0.88
CA ARG A 63 0.87 7.97 -2.13
C ARG A 63 0.73 6.87 -3.16
N VAL A 64 -0.34 6.94 -3.94
CA VAL A 64 -0.53 6.13 -5.15
C VAL A 64 -0.68 7.06 -6.33
N ARG A 65 0.00 6.73 -7.42
CA ARG A 65 -0.05 7.51 -8.66
C ARG A 65 -0.17 6.58 -9.86
N ALA A 66 -1.05 6.91 -10.80
CA ALA A 66 -1.08 6.34 -12.13
C ALA A 66 -0.29 7.24 -13.08
N LYS A 67 0.50 6.66 -13.99
CA LYS A 67 1.15 7.47 -15.04
C LYS A 67 0.19 7.85 -16.18
N SER A 68 -0.90 7.10 -16.36
CA SER A 68 -1.97 7.44 -17.29
C SER A 68 -3.04 8.30 -16.62
N GLU A 69 -3.74 9.10 -17.42
CA GLU A 69 -4.97 9.77 -16.99
C GLU A 69 -6.06 8.75 -16.66
N GLY A 70 -6.83 9.01 -15.61
CA GLY A 70 -7.93 8.17 -15.16
C GLY A 70 -8.27 8.38 -13.68
N GLU A 71 -9.19 7.58 -13.19
CA GLU A 71 -9.68 7.63 -11.81
C GLU A 71 -9.07 6.54 -10.94
N LEU A 72 -8.59 6.92 -9.76
CA LEU A 72 -8.07 6.00 -8.75
C LEU A 72 -9.01 5.94 -7.54
N ALA A 73 -9.49 4.74 -7.23
CA ALA A 73 -10.07 4.43 -5.94
C ALA A 73 -9.15 3.46 -5.19
N TYR A 74 -9.03 3.58 -3.88
CA TYR A 74 -8.16 2.70 -3.11
C TYR A 74 -8.70 2.40 -1.73
N LYS A 75 -8.29 1.23 -1.23
CA LYS A 75 -8.52 0.77 0.12
C LYS A 75 -7.19 0.38 0.74
N VAL A 76 -6.89 0.96 1.88
CA VAL A 76 -5.70 0.65 2.67
C VAL A 76 -6.14 -0.03 3.94
N MET A 77 -5.48 -1.13 4.28
CA MET A 77 -5.79 -1.96 5.43
C MET A 77 -4.52 -2.25 6.22
N LEU A 78 -4.62 -2.12 7.54
CA LEU A 78 -3.62 -2.61 8.48
C LEU A 78 -4.16 -3.89 9.10
N LEU A 79 -3.38 -4.96 9.02
CA LEU A 79 -3.82 -6.31 9.37
C LEU A 79 -2.89 -6.96 10.40
N LYS A 80 -3.49 -7.68 11.34
CA LYS A 80 -2.81 -8.70 12.15
C LYS A 80 -3.21 -10.07 11.64
N ASN A 81 -2.28 -10.77 11.00
CA ASN A 81 -2.56 -11.99 10.24
C ASN A 81 -3.62 -11.74 9.15
N LYS A 82 -4.82 -12.33 9.30
CA LYS A 82 -5.96 -12.15 8.38
C LYS A 82 -7.00 -11.14 8.92
N LYS A 83 -6.87 -10.67 10.16
CA LYS A 83 -7.80 -9.73 10.79
C LYS A 83 -7.46 -8.31 10.36
N VAL A 84 -8.45 -7.59 9.82
CA VAL A 84 -8.34 -6.14 9.58
C VAL A 84 -8.48 -5.42 10.92
N LEU A 85 -7.45 -4.68 11.32
CA LEU A 85 -7.47 -3.86 12.53
C LEU A 85 -7.95 -2.44 12.21
N SER A 86 -7.52 -1.92 11.07
CA SER A 86 -7.95 -0.62 10.57
C SER A 86 -8.04 -0.63 9.05
N SER A 87 -8.94 0.18 8.50
CA SER A 87 -9.01 0.44 7.07
C SER A 87 -9.46 1.85 6.77
N THR A 88 -8.89 2.42 5.71
CA THR A 88 -9.37 3.65 5.09
C THR A 88 -9.65 3.40 3.62
N GLU A 89 -10.70 4.03 3.10
CA GLU A 89 -11.10 3.94 1.70
C GLU A 89 -11.29 5.35 1.18
N VAL A 90 -10.76 5.60 -0.02
CA VAL A 90 -10.99 6.85 -0.74
C VAL A 90 -11.56 6.52 -2.10
N LYS A 91 -12.70 7.15 -2.35
CA LYS A 91 -13.43 7.04 -3.60
C LYS A 91 -12.87 8.05 -4.59
N ALA A 92 -12.56 7.56 -5.79
CA ALA A 92 -12.20 8.28 -7.01
C ALA A 92 -11.51 9.64 -6.82
N LYS A 93 -10.18 9.66 -6.92
CA LYS A 93 -9.39 10.87 -7.17
C LYS A 93 -8.86 10.84 -8.61
N LYS A 94 -8.39 12.00 -9.10
CA LYS A 94 -7.57 12.11 -10.32
C LYS A 94 -6.37 11.14 -10.26
N SER A 95 -5.52 11.09 -11.28
CA SER A 95 -4.36 10.19 -11.43
C SER A 95 -3.35 10.13 -10.27
N PHE A 96 -3.55 10.86 -9.17
CA PHE A 96 -2.82 10.73 -7.92
C PHE A 96 -3.74 10.73 -6.69
N ALA A 97 -3.31 10.04 -5.64
CA ALA A 97 -3.92 10.17 -4.33
C ALA A 97 -2.90 10.03 -3.19
N ASN A 98 -2.92 11.01 -2.28
CA ASN A 98 -2.28 10.89 -0.98
C ASN A 98 -3.22 10.12 -0.05
N ILE A 99 -2.73 9.01 0.44
CA ILE A 99 -3.38 8.10 1.38
C ILE A 99 -3.12 8.57 2.82
N GLY A 100 -2.10 9.42 3.00
CA GLY A 100 -1.37 9.49 4.27
C GLY A 100 -1.82 10.44 5.38
N ARG A 101 -2.23 11.66 5.04
CA ARG A 101 -2.51 12.69 6.06
C ARG A 101 -3.73 12.43 6.96
N GLY A 102 -4.55 11.42 6.67
CA GLY A 102 -5.79 11.12 7.40
C GLY A 102 -5.76 9.85 8.26
N PHE A 103 -4.66 9.09 8.27
CA PHE A 103 -4.64 7.76 8.91
C PHE A 103 -3.74 7.65 10.15
N GLY A 104 -3.18 8.76 10.65
CA GLY A 104 -2.26 8.77 11.79
C GLY A 104 -2.79 8.05 13.04
N THR A 105 -4.00 8.37 13.51
CA THR A 105 -4.62 7.70 14.68
C THR A 105 -4.90 6.21 14.42
N GLN A 106 -5.36 5.89 13.21
CA GLN A 106 -5.61 4.52 12.77
C GLN A 106 -4.33 3.69 12.69
N PHE A 107 -3.24 4.32 12.27
CA PHE A 107 -1.91 3.74 12.20
C PHE A 107 -1.36 3.44 13.60
N GLN A 108 -1.41 4.43 14.49
CA GLN A 108 -0.96 4.28 15.88
C GLN A 108 -1.73 3.15 16.57
N LYS A 109 -3.06 3.16 16.50
CA LYS A 109 -3.88 2.08 17.07
C LYS A 109 -3.50 0.70 16.50
N ALA A 110 -3.36 0.60 15.18
CA ALA A 110 -3.00 -0.66 14.55
C ALA A 110 -1.57 -1.12 14.91
N ARG A 111 -0.62 -0.20 15.08
CA ARG A 111 0.72 -0.46 15.60
C ARG A 111 0.65 -1.03 17.00
N ASP A 112 -0.08 -0.36 17.89
CA ASP A 112 -0.23 -0.76 19.30
C ASP A 112 -0.93 -2.14 19.42
N GLU A 113 -1.86 -2.44 18.51
CA GLU A 113 -2.53 -3.74 18.42
C GLU A 113 -1.70 -4.85 17.73
N GLY A 114 -0.51 -4.52 17.22
CA GLY A 114 0.43 -5.45 16.59
C GLY A 114 0.10 -5.78 15.13
N ALA A 115 -0.19 -4.77 14.31
CA ALA A 115 -0.44 -4.93 12.88
C ALA A 115 0.80 -5.51 12.17
N THR A 116 0.66 -6.70 11.59
CA THR A 116 1.73 -7.43 10.89
C THR A 116 1.92 -7.04 9.43
N LYS A 117 0.88 -6.49 8.78
CA LYS A 117 0.86 -6.23 7.34
C LYS A 117 0.09 -4.96 7.02
N LEU A 118 0.58 -4.24 6.03
CA LEU A 118 -0.13 -3.19 5.32
C LEU A 118 -0.54 -3.75 3.96
N LYS A 119 -1.81 -3.62 3.60
CA LYS A 119 -2.33 -4.02 2.30
C LYS A 119 -3.02 -2.85 1.63
N ILE A 120 -2.61 -2.56 0.41
CA ILE A 120 -3.15 -1.49 -0.41
C ILE A 120 -3.81 -2.14 -1.62
N GLU A 121 -5.11 -1.95 -1.78
CA GLU A 121 -5.86 -2.36 -2.97
C GLU A 121 -6.24 -1.11 -3.74
N VAL A 122 -5.94 -1.08 -5.04
CA VAL A 122 -6.23 0.05 -5.91
C VAL A 122 -7.11 -0.43 -7.05
N MET A 123 -8.09 0.38 -7.41
CA MET A 123 -8.94 0.23 -8.57
C MET A 123 -8.72 1.43 -9.49
N PHE A 124 -8.37 1.14 -10.74
CA PHE A 124 -8.21 2.13 -11.79
C PHE A 124 -9.37 2.00 -12.80
N ASP A 125 -10.03 3.12 -13.11
CA ASP A 125 -11.17 3.20 -14.03
C ASP A 125 -12.22 2.09 -13.84
N LYS A 126 -12.54 1.78 -12.58
CA LYS A 126 -13.56 0.80 -12.13
C LYS A 126 -13.34 -0.67 -12.52
N ASN A 127 -12.37 -0.96 -13.38
CA ASN A 127 -12.21 -2.28 -14.01
C ASN A 127 -10.90 -2.98 -13.65
N LYS A 128 -9.92 -2.22 -13.15
CA LYS A 128 -8.53 -2.67 -13.08
C LYS A 128 -8.07 -2.66 -11.64
N LYS A 129 -7.94 -3.85 -11.04
CA LYS A 129 -7.57 -4.00 -9.63
C LYS A 129 -6.13 -4.44 -9.49
N CYS A 130 -5.35 -3.67 -8.75
CA CYS A 130 -4.00 -4.06 -8.36
C CYS A 130 -3.84 -4.03 -6.84
N LYS A 131 -2.85 -4.74 -6.31
CA LYS A 131 -2.63 -4.88 -4.87
C LYS A 131 -1.14 -4.79 -4.54
N LYS A 132 -0.81 -4.13 -3.43
CA LYS A 132 0.52 -4.14 -2.82
C LYS A 132 0.39 -4.58 -1.37
N GLU A 133 1.27 -5.48 -0.94
CA GLU A 133 1.41 -5.90 0.46
C GLU A 133 2.78 -5.52 0.96
N VAL A 134 2.84 -5.03 2.21
CA VAL A 134 4.05 -4.63 2.91
C VAL A 134 4.06 -5.30 4.27
N LYS A 135 5.16 -5.99 4.60
CA LYS A 135 5.39 -6.54 5.95
C LYS A 135 5.76 -5.39 6.90
N LEU A 136 5.19 -5.37 8.10
CA LEU A 136 5.33 -4.24 9.05
C LEU A 136 6.26 -4.52 10.23
N TRP A 137 6.91 -5.68 10.27
CA TRP A 137 7.91 -6.02 11.28
C TRP A 137 9.17 -6.50 10.57
N PRO A 138 10.34 -6.33 11.20
CA PRO A 138 11.48 -7.16 10.83
C PRO A 138 11.01 -8.62 10.87
N GLY A 139 10.99 -9.27 9.70
CA GLY A 139 10.83 -10.72 9.68
C GLY A 139 12.04 -11.35 10.36
N ASP A 140 11.79 -12.43 11.09
CA ASP A 140 12.83 -13.30 11.66
C ASP A 140 13.89 -13.70 10.62
#